data_AF-I3L2W5-F1
#
_entry.id   AF-I3L2W5-F1
#
_cell.length_a   1.000
_cell.length_b   1.000
_cell.length_c   1.000
_cell.angle_alpha   90.00
_cell.angle_beta   90.00
_cell.angle_gamma   90.00
#
_symmetry.space_group_name_H-M   'P 1'
#
loop_
_entity.id
_entity.type
_entity.pdbx_description
1 polymer ?
#
loop_
_entity_poly.entity_id
_entity_poly.type
_entity_poly.pdbx_seq_one_letter_code
_entity_poly.pdbx_strand_id
1 'polypeptide(L)'
;MSRVPAFLSAAEVEEHLRSSSLLIPPLETALANFSSGPEGGVMQPVRTVVPVTKHRGYLGVMPAYSAAEDALTTKLVTFYEDRGITSVVPSHQATVLLFEPSNGTLLAVMDGNVITAKRTAAVSAIATKFLKPPSSEVLCILGAGVQAYSHYEIFTEQFSFKEVI
;
A
#
# COMPACT_ATOMS: atom_id res chain seq x y z
N MET A 1 13.38 -21.19 20.28
CA MET A 1 12.31 -20.42 20.98
C MET A 1 11.79 -19.40 20.00
N SER A 2 10.46 -19.28 19.83
CA SER A 2 9.87 -18.27 18.94
C SER A 2 10.12 -16.88 19.53
N ARG A 3 10.79 -16.00 18.79
CA ARG A 3 11.03 -14.60 19.19
C ARG A 3 9.73 -13.82 19.00
N VAL A 4 9.41 -12.93 19.94
CA VAL A 4 8.26 -12.02 19.81
C VAL A 4 8.47 -11.16 18.55
N PRO A 5 7.47 -11.04 17.66
CA PRO A 5 7.59 -10.19 16.47
C PRO A 5 7.71 -8.72 16.87
N ALA A 6 8.40 -7.93 16.05
CA ALA A 6 8.38 -6.48 16.20
C ALA A 6 6.97 -5.92 15.93
N PHE A 7 6.57 -4.91 16.66
CA PHE A 7 5.32 -4.17 16.42
C PHE A 7 5.68 -2.75 16.01
N LEU A 8 5.37 -2.38 14.77
CA LEU A 8 5.67 -1.05 14.24
C LEU A 8 4.38 -0.25 14.11
N SER A 9 4.29 0.83 14.88
CA SER A 9 3.19 1.80 14.84
C SER A 9 3.17 2.59 13.53
N ALA A 10 2.08 3.32 13.29
CA ALA A 10 1.98 4.23 12.14
C ALA A 10 3.11 5.27 12.11
N ALA A 11 3.50 5.82 13.27
CA ALA A 11 4.57 6.81 13.36
C ALA A 11 5.94 6.22 13.01
N GLU A 12 6.23 5.00 13.48
CA GLU A 12 7.48 4.30 13.15
C GLU A 12 7.53 3.94 11.65
N VAL A 13 6.41 3.46 11.08
CA VAL A 13 6.32 3.19 9.64
C VAL A 13 6.53 4.46 8.83
N GLU A 14 5.92 5.58 9.21
CA GLU A 14 6.08 6.87 8.54
C GLU A 14 7.51 7.39 8.62
N GLU A 15 8.17 7.22 9.77
CA GLU A 15 9.58 7.55 9.96
C GLU A 15 10.51 6.75 9.03
N HIS A 16 10.17 5.50 8.74
CA HIS A 16 10.96 4.64 7.85
C HIS A 16 10.57 4.71 6.36
N LEU A 17 9.44 5.33 6.01
CA LEU A 17 8.95 5.50 4.64
C LEU A 17 8.88 6.98 4.20
N ARG A 18 9.90 7.77 4.55
CA ARG A 18 9.94 9.22 4.27
C ARG A 18 10.22 9.59 2.82
N SER A 19 10.87 8.72 2.05
CA SER A 19 11.38 9.09 0.72
C SER A 19 10.72 8.27 -0.38
N SER A 20 9.98 8.96 -1.26
CA SER A 20 9.34 8.31 -2.41
C SER A 20 10.37 7.76 -3.41
N SER A 21 11.56 8.37 -3.50
CA SER A 21 12.65 7.92 -4.37
C SER A 21 13.20 6.54 -3.99
N LEU A 22 13.06 6.14 -2.72
CA LEU A 22 13.42 4.79 -2.26
C LEU A 22 12.28 3.79 -2.47
N LEU A 23 11.03 4.25 -2.55
CA LEU A 23 9.84 3.40 -2.67
C LEU A 23 9.47 3.09 -4.13
N ILE A 24 9.64 4.06 -5.04
CA ILE A 24 9.24 3.91 -6.44
C ILE A 24 10.03 2.80 -7.16
N PRO A 25 11.37 2.75 -7.12
CA PRO A 25 12.14 1.74 -7.86
C PRO A 25 11.81 0.27 -7.52
N PRO A 26 11.69 -0.15 -6.25
CA PRO A 26 11.28 -1.52 -5.94
C PRO A 26 9.83 -1.80 -6.37
N LEU A 27 8.93 -0.82 -6.31
CA LEU A 27 7.56 -0.98 -6.81
C LEU A 27 7.50 -1.13 -8.35
N GLU A 28 8.30 -0.38 -9.11
CA GLU A 28 8.43 -0.57 -10.57
C GLU A 28 8.89 -2.00 -10.88
N THR A 29 9.90 -2.48 -10.16
CA THR A 29 10.41 -3.87 -10.29
C THR A 29 9.35 -4.90 -9.92
N ALA A 30 8.65 -4.73 -8.81
CA ALA A 30 7.61 -5.66 -8.36
C ALA A 30 6.44 -5.74 -9.35
N LEU A 31 6.02 -4.61 -9.93
CA LEU A 31 4.98 -4.56 -10.97
C LEU A 31 5.41 -5.29 -12.24
N ALA A 32 6.66 -5.08 -12.68
CA ALA A 32 7.22 -5.77 -13.84
C ALA A 32 7.31 -7.28 -13.61
N ASN A 33 7.85 -7.71 -12.46
CA ASN A 33 7.96 -9.11 -12.08
C ASN A 33 6.59 -9.79 -11.99
N PHE A 34 5.61 -9.16 -11.34
CA PHE A 34 4.25 -9.69 -11.30
C PHE A 34 3.65 -9.87 -12.71
N SER A 35 3.90 -8.91 -13.61
CA SER A 35 3.40 -8.95 -14.99
C SER A 35 4.10 -9.99 -15.87
N SER A 36 5.31 -10.43 -15.49
CA SER A 36 6.07 -11.48 -16.18
C SER A 36 5.56 -12.91 -15.90
N GLY A 37 4.52 -13.07 -15.08
CA GLY A 37 3.94 -14.37 -14.78
C GLY A 37 4.85 -15.26 -13.93
N PRO A 38 4.84 -16.59 -14.11
CA PRO A 38 5.61 -17.52 -13.27
C PRO A 38 7.11 -17.20 -13.19
N GLU A 39 7.72 -16.77 -14.30
CA GLU A 39 9.16 -16.42 -14.38
C GLU A 39 9.52 -15.19 -13.53
N GLY A 40 8.57 -14.32 -13.23
CA GLY A 40 8.78 -13.17 -12.37
C GLY A 40 8.87 -13.51 -10.88
N GLY A 41 8.59 -14.75 -10.50
CA GLY A 41 8.78 -15.22 -9.12
C GLY A 41 7.84 -14.58 -8.09
N VAL A 42 6.68 -14.06 -8.51
CA VAL A 42 5.68 -13.47 -7.62
C VAL A 42 4.51 -14.43 -7.42
N MET A 43 4.33 -14.89 -6.19
CA MET A 43 3.18 -15.69 -5.79
C MET A 43 2.18 -14.79 -5.06
N GLN A 44 1.15 -14.35 -5.79
CA GLN A 44 0.10 -13.49 -5.27
C GLN A 44 -1.28 -14.03 -5.71
N PRO A 45 -2.00 -14.78 -4.86
CA PRO A 45 -3.38 -15.15 -5.16
C PRO A 45 -4.27 -13.90 -5.20
N VAL A 46 -5.44 -14.02 -5.83
CA VAL A 46 -6.46 -12.99 -5.73
C VAL A 46 -6.87 -12.77 -4.27
N ARG A 47 -7.16 -11.51 -3.93
CA ARG A 47 -7.61 -11.14 -2.58
C ARG A 47 -8.79 -12.00 -2.14
N THR A 48 -8.68 -12.59 -0.96
CA THR A 48 -9.82 -13.23 -0.30
C THR A 48 -10.59 -12.18 0.50
N VAL A 49 -11.92 -12.18 0.40
CA VAL A 49 -12.79 -11.26 1.13
C VAL A 49 -13.79 -12.04 1.96
N VAL A 50 -13.86 -11.73 3.25
CA VAL A 50 -14.85 -12.26 4.19
C VAL A 50 -15.85 -11.14 4.50
N PRO A 51 -17.13 -11.27 4.09
CA PRO A 51 -18.15 -10.31 4.48
C PRO A 51 -18.50 -10.46 5.96
N VAL A 52 -18.59 -9.34 6.67
CA VAL A 52 -19.05 -9.23 8.06
C VAL A 52 -20.44 -8.59 8.04
N THR A 53 -21.40 -9.31 7.44
CA THR A 53 -22.72 -8.78 7.07
C THR A 53 -23.46 -8.12 8.23
N LYS A 54 -23.40 -8.71 9.43
CA LYS A 54 -24.03 -8.18 10.65
C LYS A 54 -23.61 -6.72 10.95
N HIS A 55 -22.38 -6.36 10.60
CA HIS A 55 -21.80 -5.06 10.90
C HIS A 55 -21.49 -4.24 9.64
N ARG A 56 -22.03 -4.63 8.48
CA ARG A 56 -21.83 -3.93 7.20
C ARG A 56 -20.34 -3.69 6.89
N GLY A 57 -19.52 -4.69 7.18
CA GLY A 57 -18.08 -4.63 6.97
C GLY A 57 -17.55 -5.78 6.15
N TYR A 58 -16.27 -5.70 5.83
CA TYR A 58 -15.51 -6.66 5.06
C TYR A 58 -14.12 -6.81 5.66
N LEU A 59 -13.59 -8.03 5.67
CA LEU A 59 -12.17 -8.33 5.89
C LEU A 59 -11.56 -8.81 4.58
N GLY A 60 -10.56 -8.10 4.08
CA GLY A 60 -9.70 -8.52 2.99
C GLY A 60 -8.39 -9.10 3.49
N VAL A 61 -7.98 -10.23 2.91
CA VAL A 61 -6.68 -10.88 3.14
C VAL A 61 -5.91 -10.89 1.82
N MET A 62 -4.70 -10.35 1.84
CA MET A 62 -3.83 -10.16 0.68
C MET A 62 -2.42 -10.70 0.97
N PRO A 63 -2.19 -12.01 0.84
CA PRO A 63 -0.87 -12.60 0.97
C PRO A 63 -0.06 -12.44 -0.33
N ALA A 64 1.26 -12.32 -0.21
CA ALA A 64 2.18 -12.36 -1.34
C ALA A 64 3.56 -12.87 -0.92
N TYR A 65 4.21 -13.63 -1.81
CA TYR A 65 5.64 -13.93 -1.75
C TYR A 65 6.33 -13.41 -3.02
N SER A 66 7.48 -12.76 -2.87
CA SER A 66 8.36 -12.34 -3.95
C SER A 66 9.69 -13.07 -3.81
N ALA A 67 10.04 -13.91 -4.80
CA ALA A 67 11.33 -14.59 -4.83
C ALA A 67 12.49 -13.62 -5.09
N ALA A 68 12.26 -12.57 -5.89
CA ALA A 68 13.29 -11.58 -6.22
C ALA A 68 13.71 -10.74 -5.01
N GLU A 69 12.78 -10.46 -4.09
CA GLU A 69 13.05 -9.73 -2.85
C GLU A 69 13.26 -10.67 -1.64
N ASP A 70 13.06 -11.97 -1.83
CA ASP A 70 12.91 -12.97 -0.77
C ASP A 70 12.07 -12.46 0.41
N ALA A 71 10.83 -12.05 0.10
CA ALA A 71 9.93 -11.41 1.06
C ALA A 71 8.55 -12.07 1.07
N LEU A 72 8.11 -12.52 2.25
CA LEU A 72 6.79 -13.11 2.47
C LEU A 72 5.96 -12.20 3.38
N THR A 73 4.82 -11.72 2.87
CA THR A 73 3.95 -10.82 3.64
C THR A 73 2.48 -11.18 3.51
N THR A 74 1.68 -10.68 4.44
CA THR A 74 0.22 -10.65 4.29
C THR A 74 -0.32 -9.34 4.81
N LYS A 75 -1.12 -8.66 4.00
CA LYS A 75 -1.92 -7.53 4.45
C LYS A 75 -3.33 -7.99 4.82
N LEU A 76 -3.73 -7.64 6.04
CA LEU A 76 -5.11 -7.72 6.51
C LEU A 76 -5.68 -6.31 6.43
N VAL A 77 -6.84 -6.14 5.80
CA VAL A 77 -7.51 -4.84 5.73
C VAL A 77 -8.99 -5.01 5.99
N THR A 78 -9.53 -4.20 6.88
CA THR A 78 -10.97 -4.11 7.07
C THR A 78 -11.53 -2.87 6.41
N PHE A 79 -12.73 -3.00 5.86
CA PHE A 79 -13.52 -1.89 5.34
C PHE A 79 -14.91 -1.98 5.94
N TYR A 80 -15.38 -0.89 6.55
CA TYR A 80 -16.72 -0.81 7.13
C TYR A 80 -17.40 0.44 6.61
N GLU A 81 -18.53 0.24 5.93
CA GLU A 81 -19.36 1.30 5.40
C GLU A 81 -20.09 2.04 6.53
N ASP A 82 -20.42 3.32 6.28
CA ASP A 82 -21.49 4.02 7.01
C ASP A 82 -21.35 4.01 8.54
N ARG A 83 -20.24 4.57 9.04
CA ARG A 83 -20.03 4.74 10.48
C ARG A 83 -20.68 6.00 11.06
N GLY A 84 -21.49 6.70 10.28
CA GLY A 84 -22.03 8.02 10.62
C GLY A 84 -20.96 9.13 10.62
N ILE A 85 -21.39 10.38 10.46
CA ILE A 85 -20.51 11.57 10.38
C ILE A 85 -19.68 11.76 11.67
N THR A 86 -20.11 11.18 12.79
CA THR A 86 -19.48 11.31 14.11
C THR A 86 -18.47 10.23 14.46
N SER A 87 -18.25 9.22 13.61
CA SER A 87 -17.27 8.18 13.89
C SER A 87 -15.84 8.69 13.72
N VAL A 88 -15.07 8.61 14.81
CA VAL A 88 -13.64 8.94 14.83
C VAL A 88 -12.74 7.83 14.25
N VAL A 89 -13.30 6.64 13.97
CA VAL A 89 -12.52 5.50 13.46
C VAL A 89 -12.52 5.48 11.94
N PRO A 90 -11.34 5.47 11.27
CA PRO A 90 -11.24 5.41 9.81
C PRO A 90 -12.03 4.25 9.20
N SER A 91 -12.65 4.48 8.03
CA SER A 91 -13.44 3.46 7.31
C SER A 91 -12.61 2.25 6.86
N HIS A 92 -11.31 2.46 6.64
CA HIS A 92 -10.33 1.43 6.34
C HIS A 92 -9.31 1.33 7.46
N GLN A 93 -9.01 0.11 7.89
CA GLN A 93 -7.94 -0.16 8.84
C GLN A 93 -7.13 -1.35 8.34
N ALA A 94 -5.82 -1.20 8.21
CA ALA A 94 -4.95 -2.23 7.69
C ALA A 94 -3.78 -2.55 8.61
N THR A 95 -3.31 -3.79 8.54
CA THR A 95 -2.12 -4.30 9.22
C THR A 95 -1.34 -5.17 8.24
N VAL A 96 -0.02 -5.01 8.22
CA VAL A 96 0.87 -5.84 7.39
C VAL A 96 1.69 -6.74 8.30
N LEU A 97 1.69 -8.04 8.00
CA LEU A 97 2.54 -9.03 8.64
C LEU A 97 3.70 -9.36 7.71
N LEU A 98 4.90 -9.41 8.26
CA LEU A 98 6.13 -9.80 7.57
C LEU A 98 6.67 -11.09 8.17
N PHE A 99 6.97 -12.07 7.33
CA PHE A 99 7.44 -13.39 7.72
C PHE A 99 8.83 -13.65 7.15
N GLU A 100 9.63 -14.43 7.88
CA GLU A 100 10.86 -15.05 7.40
C GLU A 100 10.50 -16.13 6.38
N PRO A 101 10.82 -15.96 5.08
CA PRO A 101 10.39 -16.91 4.05
C PRO A 101 10.99 -18.31 4.24
N SER A 102 12.21 -18.38 4.80
CA SER A 102 12.95 -19.65 4.95
C SER A 102 12.34 -20.60 5.99
N ASN A 103 11.60 -20.09 6.97
CA ASN A 103 11.07 -20.90 8.07
C ASN A 103 9.69 -20.50 8.59
N GLY A 104 9.06 -19.47 8.00
CA GLY A 104 7.72 -19.00 8.33
C GLY A 104 7.60 -18.23 9.65
N THR A 105 8.71 -17.88 10.31
CA THR A 105 8.68 -17.10 11.57
C THR A 105 8.09 -15.72 11.30
N LEU A 106 7.08 -15.32 12.07
CA LEU A 106 6.55 -13.96 12.01
C LEU A 106 7.61 -12.99 12.58
N LEU A 107 8.09 -12.09 11.73
CA LEU A 107 9.13 -11.12 12.08
C LEU A 107 8.55 -9.81 12.59
N ALA A 108 7.50 -9.31 11.93
CA ALA A 108 6.91 -8.02 12.27
C ALA A 108 5.39 -7.95 12.00
N VAL A 109 4.72 -7.12 12.80
CA VAL A 109 3.34 -6.67 12.64
C VAL A 109 3.37 -5.14 12.57
N MET A 110 2.92 -4.57 11.45
CA MET A 110 3.12 -3.15 11.13
C MET A 110 1.80 -2.47 10.80
N ASP A 111 1.69 -1.17 11.07
CA ASP A 111 0.58 -0.36 10.57
C ASP A 111 0.50 -0.45 9.03
N GLY A 112 -0.64 -0.91 8.53
CA GLY A 112 -0.87 -1.05 7.10
C GLY A 112 -1.51 0.17 6.46
N ASN A 113 -1.93 1.17 7.24
CA ASN A 113 -2.62 2.35 6.72
C ASN A 113 -1.62 3.28 6.03
N VAL A 114 -0.51 3.60 6.71
CA VAL A 114 0.59 4.41 6.15
C VAL A 114 1.19 3.71 4.92
N ILE A 115 1.50 2.41 5.04
CA ILE A 115 2.00 1.60 3.91
C ILE A 115 1.02 1.66 2.74
N THR A 116 -0.28 1.48 3.00
CA THR A 116 -1.30 1.52 1.94
C THR A 116 -1.38 2.89 1.28
N ALA A 117 -1.31 3.99 2.03
CA ALA A 117 -1.33 5.34 1.47
C ALA A 117 -0.11 5.62 0.58
N LYS A 118 1.11 5.34 1.07
CA LYS A 118 2.36 5.60 0.34
C LYS A 118 2.48 4.74 -0.92
N ARG A 119 2.27 3.42 -0.82
CA ARG A 119 2.40 2.52 -1.99
C ARG A 119 1.33 2.77 -3.05
N THR A 120 0.10 3.17 -2.66
CA THR A 120 -0.95 3.46 -3.65
C THR A 120 -0.60 4.70 -4.45
N ALA A 121 -0.16 5.77 -3.77
CA ALA A 121 0.27 6.99 -4.43
C ALA A 121 1.51 6.78 -5.31
N ALA A 122 2.47 5.97 -4.86
CA ALA A 122 3.66 5.62 -5.64
C ALA A 122 3.31 4.83 -6.92
N VAL A 123 2.42 3.84 -6.85
CA VAL A 123 1.97 3.12 -8.05
C VAL A 123 1.24 4.05 -9.03
N SER A 124 0.42 4.99 -8.53
CA SER A 124 -0.20 6.02 -9.37
C SER A 124 0.83 6.95 -10.02
N ALA A 125 1.89 7.34 -9.29
CA ALA A 125 2.98 8.15 -9.83
C ALA A 125 3.77 7.39 -10.90
N ILE A 126 4.05 6.10 -10.70
CA ILE A 126 4.67 5.21 -11.70
C ILE A 126 3.82 5.18 -12.96
N ALA A 127 2.52 4.90 -12.84
CA ALA A 127 1.62 4.90 -14.00
C ALA A 127 1.62 6.26 -14.71
N THR A 128 1.57 7.36 -13.95
CA THR A 128 1.57 8.73 -14.47
C THR A 128 2.87 9.06 -15.22
N LYS A 129 4.03 8.62 -14.72
CA LYS A 129 5.33 8.78 -15.38
C LYS A 129 5.33 8.20 -16.79
N PHE A 130 4.66 7.07 -17.01
CA PHE A 130 4.59 6.42 -18.32
C PHE A 130 3.41 6.86 -19.20
N LEU A 131 2.29 7.29 -18.59
CA LEU A 131 1.02 7.44 -19.32
C LEU A 131 0.54 8.90 -19.45
N LYS A 132 1.10 9.85 -18.70
CA LYS A 132 0.65 11.26 -18.81
C LYS A 132 0.99 11.84 -20.20
N PRO A 133 0.16 12.73 -20.77
CA PRO A 133 0.49 13.39 -22.02
C PRO A 133 1.77 14.27 -21.88
N PRO A 134 2.54 14.49 -22.97
CA PRO A 134 3.81 15.22 -22.92
C PRO A 134 3.71 16.60 -22.26
N SER A 135 2.62 17.31 -22.52
CA SER A 135 2.36 18.69 -22.05
C SER A 135 1.36 18.74 -20.89
N SER A 136 1.48 17.82 -19.93
CA SER A 136 0.63 17.86 -18.72
C SER A 136 1.02 19.02 -17.80
N GLU A 137 0.14 19.99 -17.61
CA GLU A 137 0.40 21.19 -16.78
C GLU A 137 -0.50 21.30 -15.54
N VAL A 138 -1.67 20.67 -15.53
CA VAL A 138 -2.64 20.76 -14.44
C VAL A 138 -2.92 19.36 -13.89
N LEU A 139 -2.86 19.22 -12.56
CA LEU A 139 -3.28 18.01 -11.84
C LEU A 139 -4.64 18.27 -11.18
N CYS A 140 -5.61 17.39 -11.39
CA CYS A 140 -6.89 17.44 -10.66
C CYS A 140 -7.00 16.28 -9.67
N ILE A 141 -7.33 16.56 -8.41
CA ILE A 141 -7.54 15.58 -7.34
C ILE A 141 -9.02 15.61 -6.93
N LEU A 142 -9.75 14.57 -7.31
CA LEU A 142 -11.16 14.41 -6.93
C LEU A 142 -11.28 13.68 -5.59
N GLY A 143 -11.48 14.45 -4.52
CA GLY A 143 -11.62 13.98 -3.14
C GLY A 143 -10.55 14.55 -2.21
N ALA A 144 -10.80 14.53 -0.90
CA ALA A 144 -9.93 15.17 0.10
C ALA A 144 -9.60 14.24 1.30
N GLY A 145 -9.62 12.92 1.07
CA GLY A 145 -9.28 11.92 2.09
C GLY A 145 -7.79 11.55 2.12
N VAL A 146 -7.43 10.54 2.92
CA VAL A 146 -6.03 10.07 3.11
C VAL A 146 -5.28 9.84 1.79
N GLN A 147 -5.95 9.27 0.78
CA GLN A 147 -5.32 9.02 -0.53
C GLN A 147 -5.05 10.31 -1.30
N ALA A 148 -5.91 11.34 -1.19
CA ALA A 148 -5.69 12.63 -1.84
C ALA A 148 -4.41 13.29 -1.31
N TYR A 149 -4.20 13.26 0.01
CA TYR A 149 -2.98 13.78 0.63
C TYR A 149 -1.73 13.04 0.16
N SER A 150 -1.72 11.69 0.19
CA SER A 150 -0.53 10.94 -0.23
C SER A 150 -0.22 11.08 -1.72
N HIS A 151 -1.25 11.20 -2.58
CA HIS A 151 -1.07 11.49 -4.00
C HIS A 151 -0.55 12.91 -4.21
N TYR A 152 -1.10 13.91 -3.52
CA TYR A 152 -0.61 15.28 -3.61
C TYR A 152 0.89 15.36 -3.25
N GLU A 153 1.30 14.75 -2.14
CA GLU A 153 2.69 14.73 -1.66
C GLU A 153 3.64 14.17 -2.74
N ILE A 154 3.38 12.95 -3.22
CA ILE A 154 4.29 12.31 -4.17
C ILE A 154 4.20 12.91 -5.57
N PHE A 155 3.04 13.40 -6.02
CA PHE A 155 2.91 14.00 -7.34
C PHE A 155 3.60 15.35 -7.42
N THR A 156 3.53 16.16 -6.36
CA THR A 156 4.23 17.46 -6.32
C THR A 156 5.73 17.31 -6.10
N GLU A 157 6.19 16.19 -5.51
CA GLU A 157 7.61 15.83 -5.45
C GLU A 157 8.14 15.34 -6.81
N GLN A 158 7.39 14.49 -7.51
CA GLN A 158 7.87 13.79 -8.72
C GLN A 158 7.61 14.55 -10.03
N PHE A 159 6.64 15.47 -10.05
CA PHE A 159 6.21 16.16 -11.26
C PHE A 159 6.07 17.67 -11.03
N SER A 160 6.33 18.45 -12.08
CA SER A 160 6.20 19.91 -12.06
C SER A 160 4.91 20.37 -12.76
N PHE A 161 3.77 20.13 -12.12
CA PHE A 161 2.49 20.74 -12.54
C PHE A 161 2.47 22.23 -12.19
N LYS A 162 1.88 23.05 -13.05
CA LYS A 162 1.69 24.49 -12.83
C LYS A 162 0.53 24.79 -11.87
N GLU A 163 -0.47 23.91 -11.83
CA GLU A 163 -1.67 24.08 -11.02
C GLU A 163 -2.15 22.72 -10.50
N VAL A 164 -2.65 22.71 -9.25
CA VAL A 164 -3.32 21.55 -8.64
C VAL A 164 -4.69 21.98 -8.15
N ILE A 165 -5.74 21.32 -8.64
CA ILE A 165 -7.17 21.62 -8.34
C ILE A 165 -7.90 20.44 -7.71
#